data_AF-A0AAW8QWZ7-F1
#
_entry.id   AF-A0AAW8QWZ7-F1
#
_cell.length_a   1.000
_cell.length_b   1.000
_cell.length_c   1.000
_cell.angle_alpha   90.00
_cell.angle_beta   90.00
_cell.angle_gamma   90.00
#
_symmetry.space_group_name_H-M   'P 1'
#
loop_
_entity.id
_entity.type
_entity.pdbx_description
1 polymer ?
#
loop_
_entity_poly.entity_id
_entity_poly.type
_entity_poly.pdbx_seq_one_letter_code
_entity_poly.pdbx_strand_id
1 'polypeptide(L)'
;MASAFLFLFACQPSDEDAVSEVSTLERDQASIPLLSLSELMSASDFQEGIKQAVINDDRAALVYWQEQALLVASEANLLQRELELISGEQGLVYIEYQAKKQLFNDSFVERFLYFQEIDSLINQYPYLTGLHERARKLVAERDALVLKAIEILENDAYQGNARIAAEQQWRDYVLQSGLLDKL
;
A
#
# COMPACT_ATOMS: atom_id res chain seq x y z
N MET A 1 4.50 62.43 44.76
CA MET A 1 4.51 62.68 46.20
C MET A 1 3.36 61.91 46.83
N ALA A 2 3.67 61.20 47.92
CA ALA A 2 2.83 60.85 49.06
C ALA A 2 1.39 60.30 48.85
N SER A 3 1.21 59.08 49.35
CA SER A 3 0.30 58.72 50.45
C SER A 3 -0.42 57.41 50.14
N ALA A 4 -0.05 56.29 50.75
CA ALA A 4 -0.23 55.92 52.16
C ALA A 4 -1.72 55.75 52.54
N PHE A 5 -2.15 54.50 52.41
CA PHE A 5 -2.98 53.70 53.31
C PHE A 5 -3.92 54.40 54.30
N LEU A 6 -5.20 54.03 54.22
CA LEU A 6 -6.09 53.89 55.37
C LEU A 6 -6.68 52.47 55.38
N PHE A 7 -6.36 51.72 56.43
CA PHE A 7 -7.07 50.54 56.89
C PHE A 7 -8.39 50.98 57.55
N LEU A 8 -9.44 50.15 57.50
CA LEU A 8 -9.98 49.43 58.67
C LEU A 8 -11.23 48.61 58.29
N PHE A 9 -11.09 47.31 58.54
CA PHE A 9 -12.05 46.25 58.92
C PHE A 9 -13.56 46.54 58.97
N ALA A 10 -14.35 45.61 58.40
CA ALA A 10 -15.44 44.92 59.11
C ALA A 10 -15.92 43.64 58.38
N CYS A 11 -15.99 42.54 59.14
CA CYS A 11 -16.80 41.31 59.04
C CYS A 11 -17.36 40.77 57.71
N GLN A 12 -16.96 39.52 57.41
CA GLN A 12 -17.74 38.45 56.73
C GLN A 12 -19.05 38.07 57.49
N PRO A 13 -19.91 37.14 57.01
CA PRO A 13 -20.00 36.45 55.71
C PRO A 13 -21.42 36.46 55.12
N SER A 14 -21.62 35.98 53.89
CA SER A 14 -22.78 35.16 53.48
C SER A 14 -22.46 34.49 52.15
N ASP A 15 -22.59 33.17 52.15
CA ASP A 15 -22.37 32.24 51.05
C ASP A 15 -23.23 32.58 49.82
N GLU A 16 -22.62 32.60 48.64
CA GLU A 16 -23.32 32.28 47.39
C GLU A 16 -22.36 31.51 46.48
N ASP A 17 -22.75 30.28 46.21
CA ASP A 17 -22.12 29.30 45.34
C ASP A 17 -21.81 29.89 43.95
N ALA A 18 -20.52 30.07 43.66
CA ALA A 18 -20.04 30.19 42.29
C ALA A 18 -19.23 28.93 41.96
N VAL A 19 -19.97 27.90 41.54
CA VAL A 19 -19.43 26.74 40.85
C VAL A 19 -18.69 27.24 39.61
N SER A 20 -17.37 27.27 39.70
CA SER A 20 -16.51 27.47 38.54
C SER A 20 -16.75 26.29 37.60
N GLU A 21 -17.47 26.54 36.51
CA GLU A 21 -17.53 25.66 35.34
C GLU A 21 -16.10 25.32 34.93
N VAL A 22 -15.65 24.13 35.34
CA VAL A 22 -14.56 23.44 34.67
C VAL A 22 -15.13 23.10 33.30
N SER A 23 -14.79 23.92 32.30
CA SER A 23 -14.93 23.53 30.90
C SER A 23 -14.14 22.25 30.70
N THR A 24 -14.83 21.11 30.81
CA THR A 24 -14.35 19.83 30.34
C THR A 24 -14.24 19.98 28.83
N LEU A 25 -13.06 20.42 28.38
CA LEU A 25 -12.60 20.12 27.04
C LEU A 25 -12.51 18.60 26.98
N GLU A 26 -13.60 17.95 26.62
CA GLU A 26 -13.59 16.64 26.02
C GLU A 26 -12.74 16.79 24.75
N ARG A 27 -11.42 16.68 24.92
CA ARG A 27 -10.56 16.27 23.81
C ARG A 27 -11.11 14.93 23.41
N ASP A 28 -11.84 14.94 22.31
CA ASP A 28 -12.09 13.80 21.45
C ASP A 28 -10.82 12.95 21.48
N GLN A 29 -10.85 11.86 22.25
CA GLN A 29 -9.73 10.95 22.29
C GLN A 29 -9.75 10.27 20.94
N ALA A 30 -9.01 10.84 19.99
CA ALA A 30 -8.78 10.24 18.69
C ALA A 30 -8.31 8.81 18.96
N SER A 31 -9.23 7.86 18.79
CA SER A 31 -8.99 6.45 19.02
C SER A 31 -7.83 6.05 18.13
N ILE A 32 -6.80 5.43 18.71
CA ILE A 32 -5.63 4.97 17.94
C ILE A 32 -6.14 3.94 16.93
N PRO A 33 -5.90 4.12 15.61
CA PRO A 33 -6.35 3.16 14.63
C PRO A 33 -5.82 1.76 14.90
N LEU A 34 -6.68 0.75 14.79
CA LEU A 34 -6.32 -0.66 15.04
C LEU A 34 -5.46 -1.24 13.92
N LEU A 35 -5.52 -0.64 12.74
CA LEU A 35 -4.72 -0.95 11.56
C LEU A 35 -4.65 0.30 10.69
N SER A 36 -3.70 0.32 9.75
CA SER A 36 -3.55 1.34 8.72
C SER A 36 -4.36 1.00 7.46
N LEU A 37 -4.69 2.02 6.65
CA LEU A 37 -5.32 1.77 5.35
C LEU A 37 -4.49 0.84 4.45
N SER A 38 -3.15 0.93 4.53
CA SER A 38 -2.27 0.04 3.77
C SER A 38 -2.44 -1.41 4.20
N GLU A 39 -2.57 -1.69 5.49
CA GLU A 39 -2.78 -3.04 6.01
C GLU A 39 -4.14 -3.59 5.53
N LEU A 40 -5.20 -2.77 5.58
CA LEU A 40 -6.52 -3.14 5.05
C LEU A 40 -6.45 -3.51 3.56
N MET A 41 -5.84 -2.64 2.75
CA MET A 41 -5.66 -2.84 1.30
C MET A 41 -4.76 -4.04 0.96
N SER A 42 -3.96 -4.51 1.92
CA SER A 42 -3.10 -5.69 1.79
C SER A 42 -3.73 -6.99 2.30
N ALA A 43 -4.91 -6.92 2.92
CA ALA A 43 -5.58 -8.11 3.43
C ALA A 43 -5.88 -9.08 2.27
N SER A 44 -5.53 -10.35 2.45
CA SER A 44 -5.60 -11.38 1.38
C SER A 44 -6.98 -11.47 0.76
N ASP A 45 -8.02 -11.49 1.59
CA ASP A 45 -9.40 -11.70 1.14
C ASP A 45 -9.90 -10.48 0.37
N PHE A 46 -9.54 -9.28 0.84
CA PHE A 46 -9.86 -8.04 0.13
C PHE A 46 -9.16 -7.98 -1.22
N GLN A 47 -7.85 -8.27 -1.27
CA GLN A 47 -7.09 -8.29 -2.50
C GLN A 47 -7.63 -9.31 -3.50
N GLU A 48 -7.88 -10.55 -3.07
CA GLU A 48 -8.45 -11.57 -3.95
C GLU A 48 -9.82 -11.15 -4.46
N GLY A 49 -10.66 -10.61 -3.57
CA GLY A 49 -11.96 -10.07 -3.90
C GLY A 49 -11.97 -9.02 -5.01
N ILE A 50 -11.15 -7.97 -4.86
CA ILE A 50 -11.07 -6.88 -5.84
C ILE A 50 -10.41 -7.34 -7.15
N LYS A 51 -9.46 -8.29 -7.09
CA LYS A 51 -8.85 -8.88 -8.28
C LYS A 51 -9.90 -9.65 -9.09
N GLN A 52 -10.71 -10.49 -8.44
CA GLN A 52 -11.79 -11.22 -9.10
C GLN A 52 -12.83 -10.28 -9.70
N ALA A 53 -13.20 -9.21 -8.99
CA ALA A 53 -14.12 -8.20 -9.51
C ALA A 53 -13.58 -7.55 -10.80
N VAL A 54 -12.30 -7.18 -10.83
CA VAL A 54 -11.66 -6.60 -12.02
C VAL A 54 -11.52 -7.59 -13.16
N ILE A 55 -11.13 -8.84 -12.89
CA ILE A 55 -11.02 -9.90 -13.91
C ILE A 55 -12.36 -10.12 -14.61
N ASN A 56 -13.45 -10.10 -13.86
CA ASN A 56 -14.80 -10.38 -14.35
C ASN A 56 -15.55 -9.14 -14.86
N ASP A 57 -14.91 -7.96 -14.86
CA ASP A 57 -15.56 -6.66 -15.15
C ASP A 57 -16.84 -6.44 -14.29
N ASP A 58 -16.81 -6.94 -13.05
CA ASP A 58 -17.95 -6.93 -12.14
C ASP A 58 -17.90 -5.70 -11.23
N ARG A 59 -18.50 -4.62 -11.72
CA ARG A 59 -18.63 -3.36 -10.97
C ARG A 59 -19.44 -3.52 -9.68
N ALA A 60 -20.42 -4.42 -9.64
CA ALA A 60 -21.23 -4.63 -8.44
C ALA A 60 -20.41 -5.31 -7.33
N ALA A 61 -19.59 -6.31 -7.70
CA ALA A 61 -18.64 -6.91 -6.78
C ALA A 61 -17.60 -5.89 -6.28
N LEU A 62 -17.13 -4.98 -7.15
CA LEU A 62 -16.18 -3.94 -6.74
C LEU A 62 -16.81 -2.97 -5.72
N VAL A 63 -18.08 -2.58 -5.93
CA VAL A 63 -18.85 -1.78 -4.95
C VAL A 63 -19.02 -2.52 -3.64
N TYR A 64 -19.37 -3.81 -3.67
CA TYR A 64 -19.45 -4.62 -2.47
C TYR A 64 -18.13 -4.61 -1.68
N TRP A 65 -17.00 -4.81 -2.35
CA TRP A 65 -15.69 -4.79 -1.70
C TRP A 65 -15.34 -3.42 -1.13
N GLN A 66 -15.69 -2.33 -1.82
CA GLN A 66 -15.56 -0.98 -1.26
C GLN A 66 -16.35 -0.82 0.04
N GLU A 67 -17.61 -1.26 0.06
CA GLU A 67 -18.45 -1.19 1.26
C GLU A 67 -17.84 -1.99 2.42
N GLN A 68 -17.34 -3.21 2.14
CA GLN A 68 -16.63 -4.01 3.15
C GLN A 68 -15.38 -3.30 3.68
N ALA A 69 -14.59 -2.69 2.80
CA ALA A 69 -13.41 -1.93 3.21
C ALA A 69 -13.77 -0.73 4.08
N LEU A 70 -14.83 0.00 3.74
CA LEU A 70 -15.31 1.14 4.54
C LEU A 70 -15.81 0.71 5.92
N LEU A 71 -16.51 -0.43 6.02
CA LEU A 71 -16.95 -0.99 7.30
C LEU A 71 -15.75 -1.32 8.19
N VAL A 72 -14.80 -2.11 7.67
CA VAL A 72 -13.59 -2.49 8.42
C VAL A 72 -12.76 -1.26 8.80
N ALA A 73 -12.62 -0.29 7.89
CA ALA A 73 -11.91 0.96 8.16
C ALA A 73 -12.55 1.77 9.29
N SER A 74 -13.89 1.86 9.29
CA SER A 74 -14.64 2.55 10.35
C SER A 74 -14.50 1.84 11.69
N GLU A 75 -14.64 0.51 11.71
CA GLU A 75 -14.48 -0.29 12.94
C GLU A 75 -13.05 -0.23 13.49
N ALA A 76 -12.06 -0.11 12.61
CA ALA A 76 -10.66 0.07 12.97
C ALA A 76 -10.31 1.50 13.43
N ASN A 77 -11.27 2.43 13.46
CA ASN A 77 -11.05 3.85 13.76
C ASN A 77 -10.03 4.52 12.81
N LEU A 78 -10.02 4.15 11.53
CA LEU A 78 -9.24 4.89 10.52
C LEU A 78 -9.73 6.34 10.43
N LEU A 79 -8.81 7.24 10.08
CA LEU A 79 -9.09 8.66 10.06
C LEU A 79 -10.06 9.00 8.93
N GLN A 80 -10.88 10.04 9.11
CA GLN A 80 -11.88 10.44 8.11
C GLN A 80 -11.28 10.65 6.70
N ARG A 81 -10.08 11.24 6.62
CA ARG A 81 -9.35 11.41 5.36
C ARG A 81 -9.00 10.08 4.67
N GLU A 82 -8.80 9.01 5.43
CA GLU A 82 -8.50 7.67 4.91
C GLU A 82 -9.77 6.97 4.42
N LEU A 83 -10.89 7.15 5.13
CA LEU A 83 -12.21 6.72 4.65
C LEU A 83 -12.56 7.41 3.33
N GLU A 84 -12.32 8.72 3.24
CA GLU A 84 -12.59 9.52 2.04
C GLU A 84 -11.83 8.99 0.81
N LEU A 85 -10.57 8.55 0.97
CA LEU A 85 -9.76 7.98 -0.11
C LEU A 85 -10.37 6.74 -0.75
N ILE A 86 -11.07 5.92 0.03
CA ILE A 86 -11.69 4.68 -0.44
C ILE A 86 -13.20 4.81 -0.59
N SER A 87 -13.79 5.99 -0.43
CA SER A 87 -15.24 6.21 -0.53
C SER A 87 -15.70 6.70 -1.90
N GLY A 88 -16.95 6.38 -2.26
CA GLY A 88 -17.62 6.88 -3.46
C GLY A 88 -16.93 6.48 -4.77
N GLU A 89 -17.24 7.19 -5.85
CA GLU A 89 -16.75 6.81 -7.18
C GLU A 89 -15.23 6.88 -7.30
N GLN A 90 -14.60 7.90 -6.70
CA GLN A 90 -13.14 8.02 -6.72
C GLN A 90 -12.46 6.91 -5.92
N GLY A 91 -13.06 6.49 -4.81
CA GLY A 91 -12.61 5.32 -4.05
C GLY A 91 -12.71 4.03 -4.86
N LEU A 92 -13.75 3.87 -5.68
CA LEU A 92 -13.86 2.71 -6.58
C LEU A 92 -12.75 2.69 -7.61
N VAL A 93 -12.48 3.83 -8.26
CA VAL A 93 -11.37 3.98 -9.21
C VAL A 93 -10.04 3.66 -8.55
N TYR A 94 -9.83 4.12 -7.31
CA TYR A 94 -8.63 3.81 -6.54
C TYR A 94 -8.51 2.31 -6.24
N ILE A 95 -9.57 1.66 -5.76
CA ILE A 95 -9.58 0.22 -5.47
C ILE A 95 -9.34 -0.60 -6.75
N GLU A 96 -10.00 -0.24 -7.84
CA GLU A 96 -9.80 -0.87 -9.16
C GLU A 96 -8.34 -0.74 -9.62
N TYR A 97 -7.75 0.44 -9.45
CA TYR A 97 -6.36 0.69 -9.77
C TYR A 97 -5.42 -0.19 -8.93
N GLN A 98 -5.68 -0.33 -7.62
CA GLN A 98 -4.89 -1.23 -6.76
C GLN A 98 -5.00 -2.68 -7.21
N ALA A 99 -6.20 -3.16 -7.54
CA ALA A 99 -6.42 -4.50 -8.06
C ALA A 99 -5.63 -4.74 -9.36
N LYS A 100 -5.73 -3.81 -10.33
CA LYS A 100 -4.99 -3.88 -11.60
C LYS A 100 -3.47 -3.87 -11.39
N LYS A 101 -2.98 -3.07 -10.44
CA LYS A 101 -1.56 -3.06 -10.06
C LYS A 101 -1.10 -4.42 -9.54
N GLN A 102 -1.89 -5.06 -8.67
CA GLN A 102 -1.55 -6.40 -8.16
C GLN A 102 -1.60 -7.46 -9.26
N LEU A 103 -2.63 -7.44 -10.12
CA LEU A 103 -2.73 -8.36 -11.26
C LEU A 103 -1.54 -8.23 -12.22
N PHE A 104 -1.09 -6.99 -12.47
CA PHE A 104 0.13 -6.74 -13.23
C PHE A 104 1.33 -7.38 -12.53
N ASN A 105 1.52 -7.13 -11.24
CA ASN A 105 2.65 -7.64 -10.48
C ASN A 105 2.70 -9.17 -10.45
N ASP A 106 1.57 -9.82 -10.15
CA ASP A 106 1.43 -11.30 -10.15
C ASP A 106 1.88 -11.88 -11.50
N SER A 107 1.37 -11.31 -12.59
CA SER A 107 1.71 -11.73 -13.96
C SER A 107 3.16 -11.39 -14.33
N PHE A 108 3.68 -10.26 -13.86
CA PHE A 108 5.03 -9.81 -14.14
C PHE A 108 6.05 -10.72 -13.47
N VAL A 109 5.85 -11.12 -12.21
CA VAL A 109 6.77 -12.01 -11.50
C VAL A 109 6.95 -13.33 -12.24
N GLU A 110 5.85 -13.93 -12.71
CA GLU A 110 5.91 -15.15 -13.51
C GLU A 110 6.70 -14.93 -14.81
N ARG A 111 6.32 -13.94 -15.61
CA ARG A 111 7.01 -13.63 -16.88
C ARG A 111 8.48 -13.31 -16.69
N PHE A 112 8.80 -12.59 -15.62
CA PHE A 112 10.15 -12.21 -15.24
C PHE A 112 11.01 -13.44 -14.92
N LEU A 113 10.47 -14.38 -14.14
CA LEU A 113 11.17 -15.62 -13.80
C LEU A 113 11.37 -16.54 -15.00
N TYR A 114 10.40 -16.61 -15.90
CA TYR A 114 10.41 -17.54 -17.04
C TYR A 114 10.88 -16.91 -18.35
N PHE A 115 11.55 -15.76 -18.31
CA PHE A 115 12.10 -15.08 -19.49
C PHE A 115 11.06 -14.82 -20.59
N GLN A 116 9.82 -14.54 -20.19
CA GLN A 116 8.73 -14.25 -21.11
C GLN A 116 8.65 -12.75 -21.41
N GLU A 117 8.17 -12.42 -22.60
CA GLU A 117 7.93 -11.04 -23.04
C GLU A 117 6.83 -10.35 -22.20
N ILE A 118 7.04 -9.06 -21.91
CA ILE A 118 6.14 -8.26 -21.06
C ILE A 118 5.29 -7.25 -21.81
N ASP A 119 5.49 -7.07 -23.12
CA ASP A 119 4.76 -6.06 -23.90
C ASP A 119 3.24 -6.28 -23.91
N SER A 120 2.79 -7.54 -24.02
CA SER A 120 1.36 -7.84 -23.95
C SER A 120 0.78 -7.56 -22.55
N LEU A 121 1.57 -7.74 -21.49
CA LEU A 121 1.15 -7.39 -20.13
C LEU A 121 1.05 -5.87 -19.95
N ILE A 122 2.03 -5.12 -20.45
CA ILE A 122 2.01 -3.66 -20.46
C ILE A 122 0.78 -3.12 -21.19
N ASN A 123 0.46 -3.70 -22.35
CA ASN A 123 -0.69 -3.28 -23.15
C ASN A 123 -2.04 -3.61 -22.47
N GLN A 124 -2.07 -4.64 -21.62
CA GLN A 124 -3.25 -4.99 -20.83
C GLN A 124 -3.56 -3.96 -19.73
N TYR A 125 -2.54 -3.27 -19.21
CA TYR A 125 -2.67 -2.32 -18.10
C TYR A 125 -2.08 -0.93 -18.42
N PRO A 126 -2.54 -0.23 -19.47
CA PRO A 126 -1.85 0.91 -20.07
C PRO A 126 -1.60 2.10 -19.12
N TYR A 127 -2.38 2.23 -18.06
CA TYR A 127 -2.31 3.33 -17.09
C TYR A 127 -1.21 3.18 -16.03
N LEU A 128 -0.56 2.02 -15.93
CA LEU A 128 0.50 1.74 -14.93
C LEU A 128 1.89 2.19 -15.41
N THR A 129 2.01 3.38 -16.01
CA THR A 129 3.21 3.83 -16.75
C THR A 129 4.51 3.76 -15.94
N GLY A 130 4.49 4.20 -14.68
CA GLY A 130 5.66 4.11 -13.79
C GLY A 130 6.05 2.67 -13.46
N LEU A 131 5.07 1.76 -13.35
CA LEU A 131 5.32 0.34 -13.14
C LEU A 131 5.90 -0.31 -14.40
N HIS A 132 5.45 0.10 -15.58
CA HIS A 132 5.99 -0.37 -16.87
C HIS A 132 7.46 -0.02 -17.05
N GLU A 133 7.86 1.20 -16.68
CA GLU A 133 9.27 1.62 -16.74
C GLU A 133 10.13 0.76 -15.81
N ARG A 134 9.67 0.55 -14.57
CA ARG A 134 10.36 -0.32 -13.60
C ARG A 134 10.47 -1.76 -14.12
N ALA A 135 9.38 -2.33 -14.65
CA ALA A 135 9.36 -3.68 -15.20
C ALA A 135 10.35 -3.86 -16.35
N ARG A 136 10.39 -2.92 -17.30
CA ARG A 136 11.37 -2.93 -18.41
C ARG A 136 12.81 -2.85 -17.91
N LYS A 137 13.06 -1.98 -16.93
CA LYS A 137 14.39 -1.85 -16.34
C LYS A 137 14.84 -3.16 -15.69
N LEU A 138 13.97 -3.81 -14.92
CA LEU A 138 14.26 -5.09 -14.27
C LEU A 138 14.55 -6.19 -15.30
N VAL A 139 13.75 -6.27 -16.37
CA VAL A 139 13.98 -7.22 -17.49
C VAL A 139 15.35 -6.99 -18.13
N ALA A 140 15.71 -5.74 -18.44
CA ALA A 140 17.01 -5.42 -19.03
C ALA A 140 18.17 -5.78 -18.08
N GLU A 141 18.03 -5.52 -16.78
CA GLU A 141 19.02 -5.88 -15.76
C GLU A 141 19.20 -7.39 -15.65
N ARG A 142 18.09 -8.17 -15.63
CA ARG A 142 18.12 -9.63 -15.68
C ARG A 142 18.87 -10.11 -16.91
N ASP A 143 18.49 -9.62 -18.09
CA ASP A 143 19.03 -10.11 -19.36
C ASP A 143 20.53 -9.83 -19.47
N ALA A 144 21.00 -8.69 -18.97
CA ALA A 144 22.43 -8.37 -18.90
C ALA A 144 23.20 -9.31 -17.96
N LEU A 145 22.62 -9.68 -16.81
CA LEU A 145 23.25 -10.62 -15.88
C LEU A 145 23.33 -12.03 -16.48
N VAL A 146 22.27 -12.48 -17.16
CA VAL A 146 22.25 -13.78 -17.82
C VAL A 146 23.23 -13.82 -18.99
N LEU A 147 23.32 -12.76 -19.80
CA LEU A 147 24.32 -12.66 -20.86
C LEU A 147 25.74 -12.83 -20.31
N LYS A 148 26.05 -12.14 -19.20
CA LYS A 148 27.36 -12.28 -18.54
C LYS A 148 27.63 -13.71 -18.04
N ALA A 149 26.62 -14.40 -17.53
CA ALA A 149 26.76 -15.79 -17.11
C ALA A 149 26.98 -16.73 -18.30
N ILE A 150 26.33 -16.48 -19.44
CA ILE A 150 26.58 -17.20 -20.70
C ILE A 150 28.04 -17.04 -21.13
N GLU A 151 28.55 -15.80 -21.16
CA GLU A 151 29.94 -15.52 -21.54
C GLU A 151 30.94 -16.27 -20.65
N ILE A 152 30.68 -16.34 -19.34
CA ILE A 152 31.52 -17.08 -18.39
C ILE A 152 31.51 -18.58 -18.71
N LEU A 153 30.33 -19.18 -18.88
CA LEU A 153 30.19 -20.61 -19.18
C LEU A 153 30.86 -21.00 -20.52
N GLU A 154 30.73 -20.16 -21.53
CA GLU A 154 31.37 -20.37 -22.83
C GLU A 154 32.89 -20.29 -22.75
N ASN A 155 33.42 -19.33 -21.97
CA ASN A 155 34.86 -19.21 -21.71
C ASN A 155 35.43 -20.41 -20.93
N ASP A 156 34.64 -20.99 -20.04
CA ASP A 156 34.99 -22.21 -19.28
C ASP A 156 34.79 -23.50 -20.09
N ALA A 157 34.51 -23.39 -21.40
CA ALA A 157 34.26 -24.50 -22.31
C ALA A 157 33.15 -25.45 -21.82
N TYR A 158 32.08 -24.90 -21.23
CA TYR A 158 30.91 -25.66 -20.83
C TYR A 158 30.33 -26.45 -22.01
N GLN A 159 30.11 -27.75 -21.83
CA GLN A 159 29.72 -28.67 -22.91
C GLN A 159 28.20 -28.73 -23.16
N GLY A 160 27.40 -28.02 -22.36
CA GLY A 160 25.94 -27.97 -22.49
C GLY A 160 25.43 -26.69 -23.17
N ASN A 161 24.12 -26.47 -23.11
CA ASN A 161 23.54 -25.21 -23.57
C ASN A 161 23.79 -24.11 -22.50
N ALA A 162 24.75 -23.23 -22.77
CA ALA A 162 25.15 -22.16 -21.86
C ALA A 162 23.99 -21.23 -21.47
N ARG A 163 23.07 -20.94 -22.40
CA ARG A 163 21.87 -20.13 -22.12
C ARG A 163 20.95 -20.80 -21.10
N ILE A 164 20.59 -22.06 -21.32
CA ILE A 164 19.71 -22.79 -20.38
C ILE A 164 20.35 -22.87 -18.99
N ALA A 165 21.65 -23.14 -18.94
CA ALA A 165 22.39 -23.19 -17.68
C ALA A 165 22.42 -21.83 -16.96
N ALA A 166 22.70 -20.73 -17.69
CA ALA A 166 22.72 -19.38 -17.13
C ALA A 166 21.34 -18.93 -16.63
N GLU A 167 20.28 -19.18 -17.40
CA GLU A 167 18.89 -18.87 -17.00
C GLU A 167 18.48 -19.65 -15.75
N GLN A 168 18.88 -20.92 -15.64
CA GLN A 168 18.64 -21.74 -14.45
C GLN A 168 19.40 -21.21 -13.22
N GLN A 169 20.70 -20.93 -13.38
CA GLN A 169 21.53 -20.37 -12.29
C GLN A 169 20.98 -19.04 -11.78
N TRP A 170 20.56 -18.16 -12.69
CA TRP A 170 19.94 -16.89 -12.32
C TRP A 170 18.63 -17.11 -11.57
N ARG A 171 17.77 -18.01 -12.06
CA ARG A 171 16.49 -18.30 -11.41
C ARG A 171 16.67 -18.86 -10.01
N ASP A 172 17.60 -19.80 -9.84
CA ASP A 172 17.93 -20.38 -8.54
C ASP A 172 18.44 -19.31 -7.57
N TYR A 173 19.30 -18.41 -8.04
CA TYR A 173 19.74 -17.25 -7.26
C TYR A 173 18.57 -16.35 -6.83
N VAL A 174 17.65 -16.03 -7.74
CA VAL A 174 16.49 -15.17 -7.43
C VAL A 174 15.56 -15.82 -6.40
N LEU A 175 15.29 -17.12 -6.55
CA LEU A 175 14.44 -17.88 -5.62
C LEU A 175 15.08 -18.02 -4.22
N GLN A 176 16.40 -18.08 -4.13
CA GLN A 176 17.11 -18.23 -2.85
C GLN A 176 17.42 -16.89 -2.17
N SER A 177 17.52 -15.80 -2.92
CA SER A 177 17.97 -14.49 -2.41
C SER A 177 16.86 -13.62 -1.81
N GLY A 178 15.60 -14.05 -1.89
CA GLY A 178 14.45 -13.20 -1.50
C GLY A 178 14.30 -11.97 -2.40
N LEU A 179 14.86 -11.99 -3.61
CA LEU A 179 14.72 -10.87 -4.55
C LEU A 179 13.26 -10.69 -5.01
N LEU A 180 12.49 -11.78 -5.07
CA LEU A 180 11.09 -11.75 -5.48
C LEU A 180 10.22 -10.88 -4.56
N ASP A 181 10.51 -10.85 -3.27
CA ASP A 181 9.77 -10.03 -2.29
C ASP A 181 9.95 -8.52 -2.52
N LYS A 182 10.90 -8.14 -3.39
CA LYS A 182 11.26 -6.74 -3.69
C LYS A 182 10.78 -6.28 -5.07
N LEU A 183 10.21 -7.17 -5.89
CA LEU A 183 9.69 -6.85 -7.22
C LEU A 183 8.33 -6.16 -7.08
#